data_AF-A0A1T4YNY6-F1
#
_entry.id   AF-A0A1T4YNY6-F1
#
_cell.length_a   1.000
_cell.length_b   1.000
_cell.length_c   1.000
_cell.angle_alpha   90.00
_cell.angle_beta   90.00
_cell.angle_gamma   90.00
#
_symmetry.space_group_name_H-M   'P 1'
#
loop_
_entity.id
_entity.type
_entity.pdbx_description
1 polymer ?
#
loop_
_entity_poly.entity_id
_entity_poly.type
_entity_poly.pdbx_seq_one_letter_code
_entity_poly.pdbx_strand_id
1 'polypeptide(L)'
;MARPQSIAFRALDSHVVAGRADELALVTPAGSLSYAQLLHESASLAGGLRDLGLRAGAPVRLSVPDRHTWVVSVLAVVRLGAEPSGDASFTIEGDPATIHDGEEEYEFDLVLRAGRVDPAPAAVHDEGDYGERMERTYGDVLAALLHGGTLT
;
A
#
# COMPACT_ATOMS: atom_id res chain seq x y z
N MET A 1 -8.09 22.16 -13.39
CA MET A 1 -7.48 20.82 -13.33
C MET A 1 -8.46 19.90 -12.63
N ALA A 2 -8.68 18.69 -13.16
CA ALA A 2 -9.49 17.68 -12.47
C ALA A 2 -8.78 17.28 -11.17
N ARG A 3 -9.54 17.14 -10.08
CA ARG A 3 -8.98 16.60 -8.83
C ARG A 3 -8.66 15.12 -9.02
N PRO A 4 -7.50 14.62 -8.57
CA PRO A 4 -7.26 13.18 -8.51
C PRO A 4 -8.37 12.53 -7.69
N GLN A 5 -8.92 11.44 -8.21
CA GLN A 5 -10.00 10.68 -7.56
C GLN A 5 -9.52 9.34 -7.02
N SER A 6 -8.24 8.99 -7.20
CA SER A 6 -7.71 7.75 -6.66
C SER A 6 -7.77 7.71 -5.13
N ILE A 7 -8.24 6.60 -4.61
CA ILE A 7 -8.27 6.30 -3.18
C ILE A 7 -6.88 6.33 -2.56
N ALA A 8 -5.86 5.80 -3.25
CA ALA A 8 -4.47 5.81 -2.77
C ALA A 8 -3.97 7.25 -2.59
N PHE A 9 -4.21 8.09 -3.60
CA PHE A 9 -3.86 9.52 -3.55
C PHE A 9 -4.57 10.23 -2.39
N ARG A 10 -5.88 10.00 -2.24
CA ARG A 10 -6.67 10.62 -1.17
C ARG A 10 -6.21 10.17 0.22
N ALA A 11 -5.87 8.90 0.39
CA ALA A 11 -5.45 8.33 1.67
C ALA A 11 -4.07 8.83 2.14
N LEU A 12 -3.14 9.12 1.23
CA LEU A 12 -1.76 9.49 1.60
C LEU A 12 -1.29 10.81 0.97
N ASP A 13 -1.13 10.84 -0.34
CA ASP A 13 -0.49 11.92 -1.09
C ASP A 13 -1.18 13.27 -0.83
N SER A 14 -2.52 13.26 -0.73
CA SER A 14 -3.31 14.46 -0.50
C SER A 14 -2.97 15.16 0.82
N HIS A 15 -2.62 14.40 1.86
CA HIS A 15 -2.23 14.94 3.17
C HIS A 15 -0.83 15.52 3.14
N VAL A 16 0.10 14.85 2.46
CA VAL A 16 1.47 15.37 2.27
C VAL A 16 1.44 16.67 1.46
N VAL A 17 0.68 16.70 0.35
CA VAL A 17 0.47 17.91 -0.46
C VAL A 17 -0.22 19.03 0.35
N ALA A 18 -1.09 18.68 1.29
CA ALA A 18 -1.73 19.63 2.20
C ALA A 18 -0.84 20.10 3.36
N GLY A 19 0.44 19.71 3.39
CA GLY A 19 1.41 20.17 4.40
C GLY A 19 1.45 19.33 5.68
N ARG A 20 0.84 18.13 5.68
CA ARG A 20 0.78 17.23 6.85
C ARG A 20 1.88 16.16 6.85
N ALA A 21 2.95 16.40 6.11
CA ALA A 21 4.03 15.43 5.87
C ALA A 21 4.64 14.85 7.16
N ASP A 22 4.78 15.68 8.19
CA ASP A 22 5.42 15.33 9.47
C ASP A 22 4.43 14.81 10.53
N GLU A 23 3.12 14.83 10.25
CA GLU A 23 2.11 14.29 11.16
C GLU A 23 2.12 12.76 11.15
N LEU A 24 1.87 12.13 12.31
CA LEU A 24 1.86 10.67 12.44
C LEU A 24 0.64 10.06 11.71
N ALA A 25 0.91 9.12 10.80
CA ALA A 25 -0.09 8.35 10.08
C ALA A 25 -0.24 6.92 10.62
N LEU A 26 0.83 6.36 11.22
CA LEU A 26 0.85 5.01 11.78
C LEU A 26 1.69 5.00 13.05
N VAL A 27 1.20 4.34 14.10
CA VAL A 27 1.90 4.07 15.35
C VAL A 27 1.69 2.60 15.69
N THR A 28 2.75 1.85 15.90
CA THR A 28 2.73 0.44 16.28
C THR A 28 3.75 0.20 17.40
N PRO A 29 3.79 -0.99 18.02
CA PRO A 29 4.87 -1.34 18.95
C PRO A 29 6.27 -1.32 18.32
N ALA A 30 6.37 -1.51 16.99
CA ALA A 30 7.63 -1.52 16.26
C ALA A 30 8.14 -0.09 15.96
N GLY A 31 7.27 0.92 15.99
CA GLY A 31 7.65 2.30 15.73
C GLY A 31 6.49 3.14 15.23
N SER A 32 6.80 4.29 14.64
CA SER A 32 5.81 5.21 14.11
C SER A 32 6.27 5.79 12.78
N LEU A 33 5.33 6.01 11.87
CA LEU A 33 5.56 6.63 10.58
C LEU A 33 4.70 7.90 10.44
N SER A 34 5.34 8.97 9.96
CA SER A 34 4.62 10.14 9.46
C SER A 34 3.90 9.84 8.15
N TYR A 35 3.00 10.73 7.72
CA TYR A 35 2.37 10.64 6.40
C TYR A 35 3.39 10.54 5.26
N ALA A 36 4.47 11.34 5.31
CA ALA A 36 5.52 11.28 4.29
C ALA A 36 6.29 9.96 4.31
N GLN A 37 6.56 9.41 5.50
CA GLN A 37 7.26 8.13 5.63
C GLN A 37 6.38 6.97 5.17
N LEU A 38 5.11 6.94 5.57
CA LEU A 38 4.16 5.92 5.15
C LEU A 38 3.89 5.98 3.64
N LEU A 39 3.77 7.18 3.07
CA LEU A 39 3.73 7.40 1.62
C LEU A 39 4.97 6.82 0.94
N HIS A 40 6.16 7.15 1.45
CA HIS A 40 7.41 6.67 0.87
C HIS A 40 7.52 5.14 0.91
N GLU A 41 7.24 4.50 2.05
CA GLU A 41 7.34 3.05 2.18
C GLU A 41 6.32 2.33 1.29
N SER A 42 5.05 2.73 1.32
CA SER A 42 4.00 2.11 0.50
C SER A 42 4.24 2.31 -1.00
N ALA A 43 4.69 3.50 -1.43
CA ALA A 43 5.03 3.77 -2.82
C ALA A 43 6.26 2.98 -3.27
N SER A 44 7.26 2.83 -2.41
CA SER A 44 8.47 2.05 -2.71
C SER A 44 8.13 0.57 -2.83
N LEU A 45 7.36 0.02 -1.89
CA LEU A 45 6.89 -1.36 -1.99
C LEU A 45 6.09 -1.58 -3.27
N ALA A 46 5.16 -0.68 -3.59
CA ALA A 46 4.41 -0.73 -4.85
C ALA A 46 5.33 -0.72 -6.08
N GLY A 47 6.41 0.07 -6.07
CA GLY A 47 7.44 0.06 -7.12
C GLY A 47 8.09 -1.32 -7.25
N GLY A 48 8.54 -1.90 -6.13
CA GLY A 48 9.18 -3.22 -6.11
C GLY A 48 8.24 -4.35 -6.54
N LEU A 49 7.00 -4.35 -6.06
CA LEU A 49 5.98 -5.33 -6.48
C LEU A 49 5.68 -5.24 -7.98
N ARG A 50 5.64 -4.03 -8.54
CA ARG A 50 5.46 -3.81 -9.98
C ARG A 50 6.65 -4.33 -10.79
N ASP A 51 7.86 -4.22 -10.27
CA ASP A 51 9.08 -4.76 -10.88
C ASP A 51 9.09 -6.29 -10.86
N LEU A 52 8.51 -6.91 -9.81
CA LEU A 52 8.23 -8.34 -9.76
C LEU A 52 7.06 -8.78 -10.66
N GLY A 53 6.37 -7.84 -11.32
CA GLY A 53 5.33 -8.15 -12.29
C GLY A 53 3.89 -7.97 -11.81
N LEU A 54 3.65 -7.55 -10.57
CA LEU A 54 2.29 -7.22 -10.09
C LEU A 54 1.75 -5.99 -10.85
N ARG A 55 0.52 -6.10 -11.36
CA ARG A 55 -0.13 -5.04 -12.17
C ARG A 55 -1.52 -4.70 -11.63
N ALA A 56 -2.06 -3.57 -12.07
CA ALA A 56 -3.46 -3.23 -11.83
C ALA A 56 -4.39 -4.35 -12.31
N GLY A 57 -5.41 -4.67 -11.52
CA GLY A 57 -6.35 -5.77 -11.76
C GLY A 57 -5.81 -7.17 -11.46
N ALA A 58 -4.50 -7.33 -11.19
CA ALA A 58 -3.93 -8.64 -10.88
C ALA A 58 -4.33 -9.10 -9.47
N PRO A 59 -4.64 -10.39 -9.26
CA PRO A 59 -5.01 -10.92 -7.96
C PRO A 59 -3.79 -10.98 -7.02
N VAL A 60 -3.98 -10.58 -5.76
CA VAL A 60 -2.97 -10.65 -4.70
C VAL A 60 -3.59 -11.10 -3.37
N ARG A 61 -2.87 -11.91 -2.60
CA ARG A 61 -3.26 -12.32 -1.24
C ARG A 61 -2.32 -11.70 -0.21
N LEU A 62 -2.88 -11.10 0.84
CA LEU A 62 -2.13 -10.59 1.97
C LEU A 62 -2.45 -11.43 3.22
N SER A 63 -1.43 -11.93 3.90
CA SER A 63 -1.55 -12.71 5.14
C SER A 63 -0.35 -12.42 6.07
N VAL A 64 -0.26 -11.18 6.54
CA VAL A 64 0.84 -10.68 7.37
C VAL A 64 0.31 -10.33 8.77
N PRO A 65 0.85 -10.92 9.86
CA PRO A 65 0.37 -10.64 11.21
C PRO A 65 0.92 -9.33 11.79
N ASP A 66 2.10 -8.87 11.35
CA ASP A 66 2.68 -7.61 11.79
C ASP A 66 1.89 -6.42 11.23
N ARG A 67 1.47 -5.49 12.12
CA ARG A 67 0.60 -4.37 11.76
C ARG A 67 1.30 -3.35 10.87
N HIS A 68 2.60 -3.11 11.08
CA HIS A 68 3.35 -2.17 10.25
C HIS A 68 3.38 -2.67 8.82
N THR A 69 3.85 -3.90 8.64
CA THR A 69 4.00 -4.56 7.35
C THR A 69 2.65 -4.75 6.66
N TRP A 70 1.59 -5.09 7.41
CA TRP A 70 0.22 -5.14 6.91
C TRP A 70 -0.23 -3.82 6.29
N VAL A 71 -0.10 -2.71 7.02
CA VAL A 71 -0.53 -1.39 6.56
C VAL A 71 0.25 -0.96 5.31
N VAL A 72 1.57 -1.15 5.29
CA VAL A 72 2.40 -0.84 4.12
C VAL A 72 2.00 -1.69 2.91
N SER A 73 1.76 -2.99 3.10
CA SER A 73 1.34 -3.93 2.05
C SER A 73 -0.01 -3.56 1.44
N VAL A 74 -1.02 -3.28 2.28
CA VAL A 74 -2.36 -2.85 1.84
C VAL A 74 -2.25 -1.59 0.98
N LEU A 75 -1.52 -0.57 1.46
CA LEU A 75 -1.39 0.69 0.76
C LEU A 75 -0.62 0.55 -0.56
N ALA A 76 0.37 -0.34 -0.62
CA ALA A 76 1.10 -0.63 -1.85
C ALA A 76 0.22 -1.33 -2.89
N VAL A 77 -0.55 -2.34 -2.49
CA VAL A 77 -1.52 -3.05 -3.34
C VAL A 77 -2.58 -2.10 -3.87
N VAL A 78 -3.17 -1.28 -2.99
CA VAL A 78 -4.18 -0.29 -3.34
C VAL A 78 -3.62 0.76 -4.30
N ARG A 79 -2.37 1.20 -4.10
CA ARG A 79 -1.68 2.14 -4.99
C ARG A 79 -1.44 1.57 -6.39
N LEU A 80 -1.15 0.28 -6.51
CA LEU A 80 -0.98 -0.38 -7.81
C LEU A 80 -2.29 -0.67 -8.53
N GLY A 81 -3.43 -0.60 -7.83
CA GLY A 81 -4.71 -1.02 -8.40
C GLY A 81 -4.87 -2.55 -8.44
N ALA A 82 -4.08 -3.31 -7.67
CA ALA A 82 -4.19 -4.77 -7.62
C ALA A 82 -5.43 -5.20 -6.80
N GLU A 83 -5.90 -6.44 -7.04
CA GLU A 83 -7.17 -6.93 -6.51
C GLU A 83 -6.95 -7.99 -5.42
N PRO A 84 -7.51 -7.79 -4.21
CA PRO A 84 -7.44 -8.80 -3.16
C PRO A 84 -8.20 -10.07 -3.57
N SER A 85 -7.50 -11.21 -3.55
CA SER A 85 -8.08 -12.51 -3.86
C SER A 85 -7.56 -13.60 -2.94
N GLY A 86 -8.49 -14.39 -2.40
CA GLY A 86 -8.19 -15.57 -1.61
C GLY A 86 -7.48 -16.68 -2.38
N ASP A 87 -7.49 -16.66 -3.71
CA ASP A 87 -6.90 -17.68 -4.60
C ASP A 87 -5.69 -17.16 -5.40
N ALA A 88 -5.15 -15.99 -5.03
CA ALA A 88 -4.01 -15.42 -5.73
C ALA A 88 -2.74 -16.29 -5.60
N SER A 89 -1.98 -16.38 -6.70
CA SER A 89 -0.62 -16.94 -6.71
C SER A 89 0.41 -15.94 -6.20
N PHE A 90 0.16 -14.65 -6.40
CA PHE A 90 0.99 -13.58 -5.85
C PHE A 90 0.57 -13.35 -4.39
N THR A 91 1.47 -13.57 -3.44
CA THR A 91 1.17 -13.45 -2.01
C THR A 91 2.19 -12.59 -1.27
N ILE A 92 1.75 -11.96 -0.19
CA ILE A 92 2.62 -11.36 0.83
C ILE A 92 2.19 -11.95 2.16
N GLU A 93 3.05 -12.74 2.81
CA GLU A 93 2.68 -13.50 3.99
C GLU A 93 3.83 -13.76 4.95
N GLY A 94 3.50 -14.19 6.17
CA GLY A 94 4.48 -14.59 7.18
C GLY A 94 4.99 -13.46 8.07
N ASP A 95 5.85 -13.86 9.00
CA ASP A 95 6.57 -12.99 9.94
C ASP A 95 7.93 -13.67 10.29
N PRO A 96 9.06 -13.22 9.71
CA PRO A 96 9.19 -12.06 8.82
C PRO A 96 8.43 -12.25 7.50
N ALA A 97 7.94 -11.15 6.93
CA ALA A 97 7.13 -11.19 5.72
C ALA A 97 7.95 -11.51 4.47
N THR A 98 7.34 -12.31 3.60
CA THR A 98 7.89 -12.78 2.34
C THR A 98 6.88 -12.57 1.22
N ILE A 99 7.38 -12.24 0.03
CA ILE A 99 6.60 -12.08 -1.20
C ILE A 99 6.82 -13.31 -2.07
N HIS A 100 5.73 -13.94 -2.51
CA HIS A 100 5.76 -15.07 -3.42
C HIS A 100 5.14 -14.70 -4.76
N ASP A 101 5.79 -15.09 -5.86
CA ASP A 101 5.20 -15.12 -7.21
C ASP A 101 5.42 -16.49 -7.84
N GLY A 102 4.42 -17.37 -7.69
CA GLY A 102 4.53 -18.76 -8.12
C GLY A 102 5.56 -19.53 -7.31
N GLU A 103 6.69 -19.92 -7.92
CA GLU A 103 7.80 -20.62 -7.26
C GLU A 103 8.89 -19.66 -6.76
N GLU A 104 8.82 -18.38 -7.10
CA GLU A 104 9.80 -17.39 -6.70
C GLU A 104 9.46 -16.80 -5.33
N GLU A 105 10.49 -16.58 -4.52
CA GLU A 105 10.39 -16.08 -3.15
C GLU A 105 11.34 -14.91 -2.94
N TYR A 106 10.82 -13.83 -2.36
CA TYR A 106 11.55 -12.59 -2.11
C TYR A 106 11.31 -12.08 -0.69
N GLU A 107 12.36 -11.70 0.03
CA GLU A 107 12.21 -11.01 1.31
C GLU A 107 11.48 -9.67 1.11
N PHE A 108 10.46 -9.40 1.93
CA PHE A 108 9.70 -8.15 1.87
C PHE A 108 10.60 -6.91 1.90
N ASP A 109 11.57 -6.92 2.81
CA ASP A 109 12.52 -5.83 3.01
C ASP A 109 13.41 -5.59 1.79
N LEU A 110 13.77 -6.65 1.07
CA LEU A 110 14.56 -6.55 -0.15
C LEU A 110 13.76 -5.87 -1.26
N VAL A 111 12.51 -6.29 -1.45
CA VAL A 111 11.60 -5.74 -2.48
C VAL A 111 11.27 -4.28 -2.17
N LEU A 112 10.97 -3.96 -0.91
CA LEU A 112 10.75 -2.59 -0.44
C LEU A 112 11.94 -1.68 -0.77
N ARG A 113 13.17 -2.15 -0.48
CA ARG A 113 14.40 -1.38 -0.73
C ARG A 113 14.69 -1.22 -2.22
N ALA A 114 14.49 -2.27 -3.01
CA ALA A 114 14.66 -2.22 -4.46
C ALA A 114 13.72 -1.19 -5.11
N GLY A 115 12.45 -1.19 -4.69
CA GLY A 115 11.44 -0.28 -5.22
C GLY A 115 11.63 1.20 -4.85
N ARG A 116 12.58 1.54 -3.95
CA ARG A 116 12.97 2.94 -3.69
C ARG A 116 13.61 3.62 -4.91
N VAL A 117 14.12 2.84 -5.87
CA VAL A 117 14.73 3.36 -7.10
C VAL A 117 13.67 3.99 -8.01
N ASP A 118 12.48 3.38 -8.10
CA ASP A 118 11.35 3.89 -8.86
C ASP A 118 10.02 3.65 -8.12
N PRO A 119 9.74 4.45 -7.06
CA PRO A 119 8.50 4.31 -6.29
C PRO A 119 7.28 4.53 -7.18
N ALA A 120 6.28 3.64 -7.09
CA ALA A 120 5.09 3.75 -7.92
C ALA A 120 4.31 5.04 -7.57
N PRO A 121 3.87 5.85 -8.55
CA PRO A 121 2.95 6.95 -8.29
C PRO A 121 1.54 6.42 -8.00
N ALA A 122 0.72 7.21 -7.30
CA ALA A 122 -0.72 6.93 -7.25
C ALA A 122 -1.35 7.21 -8.63
N ALA A 123 -2.37 6.43 -9.00
CA ALA A 123 -3.17 6.71 -10.17
C ALA A 123 -3.88 8.08 -10.04
N VAL A 124 -4.16 8.73 -11.17
CA VAL A 124 -4.95 9.98 -11.15
C VAL A 124 -6.42 9.68 -10.83
N HIS A 125 -6.95 8.59 -11.37
CA HIS A 125 -8.31 8.12 -11.16
C HIS A 125 -8.28 6.61 -10.93
N ASP A 126 -9.12 6.13 -10.02
CA ASP A 126 -9.36 4.70 -9.90
C ASP A 126 -10.23 4.22 -11.07
N GLU A 127 -10.05 2.98 -11.51
CA GLU A 127 -10.88 2.38 -12.53
C GLU A 127 -12.23 1.92 -11.95
N GLY A 128 -13.33 2.39 -12.54
CA GLY A 128 -14.69 2.00 -12.11
C GLY A 128 -14.95 2.28 -10.62
N ASP A 129 -15.44 1.26 -9.92
CA ASP A 129 -15.75 1.26 -8.47
C ASP A 129 -14.57 0.73 -7.61
N TYR A 130 -13.33 0.67 -8.15
CA TYR A 130 -12.18 0.12 -7.42
C TYR A 130 -11.98 0.75 -6.04
N GLY A 131 -12.01 2.09 -5.95
CA GLY A 131 -11.89 2.79 -4.67
C GLY A 131 -12.95 2.35 -3.65
N GLU A 132 -14.21 2.28 -4.04
CA GLU A 132 -15.31 1.84 -3.17
C GLU A 132 -15.14 0.40 -2.69
N ARG A 133 -14.65 -0.50 -3.56
CA ARG A 133 -14.31 -1.87 -3.16
C ARG A 133 -13.17 -1.91 -2.17
N MET A 134 -12.11 -1.13 -2.38
CA MET A 134 -10.97 -1.11 -1.47
C MET A 134 -11.34 -0.54 -0.11
N GLU A 135 -12.16 0.53 -0.03
CA GLU A 135 -12.68 1.04 1.26
C GLU A 135 -13.47 -0.03 2.02
N ARG A 136 -14.24 -0.87 1.33
CA ARG A 136 -15.01 -1.96 1.95
C ARG A 136 -14.11 -3.12 2.40
N THR A 137 -13.08 -3.45 1.64
CA THR A 137 -12.18 -4.58 1.95
C THR A 137 -11.16 -4.22 3.03
N TYR A 138 -10.59 -3.02 2.97
CA TYR A 138 -9.49 -2.55 3.83
C TYR A 138 -9.89 -1.32 4.66
N GLY A 139 -11.15 -1.27 5.09
CA GLY A 139 -11.69 -0.12 5.82
C GLY A 139 -10.97 0.16 7.13
N ASP A 140 -10.38 -0.86 7.77
CA ASP A 140 -9.58 -0.71 8.98
C ASP A 140 -8.29 0.12 8.77
N VAL A 141 -7.76 0.13 7.54
CA VAL A 141 -6.59 0.93 7.14
C VAL A 141 -7.04 2.23 6.49
N LEU A 142 -7.90 2.15 5.48
CA LEU A 142 -8.23 3.26 4.61
C LEU A 142 -9.13 4.30 5.27
N ALA A 143 -10.08 3.88 6.12
CA ALA A 143 -11.03 4.82 6.71
C ALA A 143 -10.33 5.87 7.59
N ALA A 144 -9.33 5.47 8.39
CA ALA A 144 -8.59 6.41 9.22
C ALA A 144 -7.81 7.41 8.35
N LEU A 145 -7.05 6.91 7.38
CA LEU A 145 -6.19 7.74 6.53
C LEU A 145 -6.98 8.68 5.63
N LEU A 146 -8.13 8.26 5.09
CA LEU A 146 -9.01 9.13 4.28
C LEU A 146 -9.52 10.36 5.04
N HIS A 147 -9.65 10.27 6.36
CA HIS A 147 -10.06 11.37 7.23
C HIS A 147 -8.88 12.08 7.92
N GLY A 148 -7.65 11.72 7.55
CA GLY A 148 -6.44 12.31 8.13
C GLY A 148 -6.10 11.79 9.53
N GLY A 149 -6.66 10.66 9.95
CA GLY A 149 -6.38 10.03 11.24
C GLY A 149 -5.00 9.35 11.32
N THR A 150 -4.74 8.75 12.48
CA THR A 150 -3.54 7.95 12.74
C THR A 150 -3.98 6.51 13.02
N LEU A 151 -3.36 5.56 12.34
CA LEU A 151 -3.52 4.12 12.58
C LEU A 151 -2.73 3.70 13.83
N THR A 152 -3.32 2.83 14.65
CA THR A 152 -2.73 2.32 15.91
C THR A 152 -2.87 0.82 16.02
#